data_AF-A0A924U8P8-F1
#
_entry.id   AF-A0A924U8P8-F1
#
_cell.length_a   1.000
_cell.length_b   1.000
_cell.length_c   1.000
_cell.angle_alpha   90.00
_cell.angle_beta   90.00
_cell.angle_gamma   90.00
#
_symmetry.space_group_name_H-M   'P 1'
#
loop_
_entity.id
_entity.type
_entity.pdbx_description
1 polymer ?
#
loop_
_entity_poly.entity_id
_entity_poly.type
_entity_poly.pdbx_seq_one_letter_code
_entity_poly.pdbx_strand_id
1 'polypeptide(L)' 'MTITGSPNADTLTGTTGADSIEGLDGNDILDGDAGNDSVYGGEGN' A
#
# COMPACT_ATOMS: atom_id res chain seq x y z
N MET A 1 0.22 0.39 -11.13
CA MET A 1 -0.90 1.26 -10.72
C MET A 1 -0.45 2.13 -9.56
N THR A 2 -1.20 3.19 -9.20
CA THR A 2 -0.97 3.92 -7.96
C THR A 2 -2.15 3.70 -7.04
N ILE A 3 -1.87 3.28 -5.80
CA ILE A 3 -2.86 3.05 -4.76
C ILE A 3 -2.44 3.90 -3.55
N THR A 4 -3.36 4.73 -3.06
CA THR A 4 -3.13 5.56 -1.89
C THR A 4 -4.23 5.29 -0.88
N GLY A 5 -3.83 5.01 0.36
CA GLY A 5 -4.71 4.83 1.49
C GLY A 5 -5.25 6.13 2.03
N SER A 6 -5.56 6.11 3.31
CA SER A 6 -6.14 7.20 4.09
C SER A 6 -5.39 7.35 5.41
N PRO A 7 -5.68 8.37 6.23
CA PRO A 7 -5.12 8.48 7.58
C PRO A 7 -5.66 7.47 8.61
N ASN A 8 -6.28 6.37 8.17
CA ASN A 8 -6.83 5.33 9.03
C ASN A 8 -6.22 3.98 8.66
N ALA A 9 -6.48 2.95 9.47
CA ALA A 9 -6.09 1.59 9.12
C ALA A 9 -6.76 1.13 7.82
N ASP A 10 -5.95 0.84 6.81
CA ASP A 10 -6.36 0.41 5.49
C ASP A 10 -5.92 -1.02 5.18
N THR A 11 -6.59 -1.64 4.20
CA THR A 11 -6.14 -2.89 3.57
C THR A 11 -6.09 -2.67 2.08
N LEU A 12 -4.88 -2.59 1.54
CA LEU A 12 -4.62 -2.26 0.15
C LEU A 12 -3.94 -3.44 -0.53
N THR A 13 -4.45 -3.83 -1.68
CA THR A 13 -3.87 -4.89 -2.52
C THR A 13 -3.59 -4.35 -3.91
N GLY A 14 -2.36 -4.58 -4.36
CA GLY A 14 -1.88 -4.30 -5.70
C GLY A 14 -2.50 -5.21 -6.76
N THR A 15 -1.79 -5.33 -7.86
CA THR A 15 -2.15 -6.08 -9.05
C THR A 15 -0.98 -6.99 -9.43
N THR A 16 -1.12 -7.78 -10.50
CA THR A 16 -0.01 -8.59 -11.00
C THR A 16 1.04 -7.79 -11.80
N GLY A 17 1.01 -6.46 -11.72
CA GLY A 17 1.89 -5.54 -12.45
C GLY A 17 2.79 -4.76 -11.50
N ALA A 18 3.54 -3.78 -12.01
CA ALA A 18 4.31 -2.89 -11.13
C ALA A 18 3.39 -1.83 -10.50
N ASP A 19 3.33 -1.82 -9.17
CA ASP A 19 2.49 -0.94 -8.38
C ASP A 19 3.28 0.01 -7.47
N SER A 20 2.66 1.15 -7.17
CA SER A 20 3.10 2.09 -6.16
C SER A 20 1.99 2.22 -5.13
N ILE A 21 2.24 1.77 -3.91
CA ILE A 21 1.27 1.70 -2.82
C ILE A 21 1.77 2.59 -1.67
N GLU A 22 0.92 3.49 -1.18
CA GLU A 22 1.21 4.38 -0.06
C GLU A 22 0.09 4.30 1.00
N GLY A 23 0.43 3.87 2.22
CA GLY A 23 -0.52 3.69 3.34
C GLY A 23 -0.98 5.00 3.99
N LEU A 24 -0.07 5.97 4.14
CA LEU A 24 -0.25 7.22 4.90
C LEU A 24 -0.17 7.01 6.42
N ASP A 25 -1.13 7.51 7.20
CA ASP A 25 -1.15 7.32 8.65
C ASP A 25 -2.10 6.15 8.96
N GLY A 26 -1.75 5.28 9.91
CA GLY A 26 -2.62 4.16 10.27
C GLY A 26 -1.86 2.85 10.38
N ASN A 27 -2.51 1.85 10.96
CA ASN A 27 -1.95 0.50 11.03
C ASN A 27 -2.47 -0.29 9.84
N ASP A 28 -1.69 -0.30 8.76
CA ASP A 28 -2.12 -0.78 7.45
C ASP A 28 -1.69 -2.21 7.15
N ILE A 29 -2.45 -2.87 6.28
CA ILE A 29 -2.04 -4.09 5.60
C ILE A 29 -1.87 -3.77 4.12
N LEU A 30 -0.61 -3.74 3.67
CA LEU A 30 -0.25 -3.44 2.29
C LEU A 30 0.31 -4.68 1.61
N ASP A 31 -0.37 -5.13 0.55
CA ASP A 31 0.06 -6.26 -0.28
C ASP A 31 0.31 -5.77 -1.71
N GLY A 32 1.55 -5.95 -2.20
CA GLY A 32 1.91 -5.63 -3.58
C GLY A 32 1.39 -6.63 -4.61
N ASP A 33 0.98 -7.83 -4.18
CA ASP A 33 0.78 -9.01 -5.02
C ASP A 33 2.05 -9.33 -5.85
N ALA A 34 1.92 -9.71 -7.13
CA ALA A 34 3.04 -10.07 -7.98
C ALA A 34 3.49 -8.87 -8.80
N GLY A 35 4.78 -8.53 -8.75
CA GLY A 35 5.24 -7.36 -9.47
C GLY A 35 6.62 -6.93 -8.98
N ASN A 36 7.07 -5.78 -9.50
CA ASN A 36 8.17 -5.06 -8.89
C ASN A 36 7.58 -3.77 -8.34
N ASP A 37 7.22 -3.81 -7.07
CA ASP A 37 6.37 -2.81 -6.44
C ASP A 37 7.16 -1.88 -5.54
N SER A 38 6.64 -0.67 -5.38
CA SER A 38 7.09 0.28 -4.37
C SER A 38 5.99 0.44 -3.33
N VAL A 39 6.19 -0.15 -2.16
CA VAL A 39 5.24 -0.12 -1.05
C VAL A 39 5.80 0.74 0.07
N TYR A 40 5.09 1.80 0.44
CA TYR A 40 5.43 2.68 1.54
C TYR A 40 4.31 2.63 2.59
N GLY A 41 4.63 2.13 3.78
CA GLY A 41 3.69 2.01 4.90
C GLY A 41 3.19 3.35 5.41
N GLY A 42 4.06 4.36 5.44
CA GLY A 42 3.77 5.60 6.14
C GLY A 42 3.89 5.45 7.67
N GLU A 43 3.15 6.26 8.42
CA GLU A 43 3.22 6.33 9.89
C GLU A 43 2.23 5.34 10.52
N GLY A 44 2.66 4.59 11.55
CA GLY A 44 1.84 3.55 12.18
C GLY A 44 2.63 2.27 12.42
N ASN A 45 1.95 1.19 12.83
CA ASN A 45 2.55 -0.15 12.98
C ASN A 45 1.84 -1.21 12.15
#